data_AF-A0A9D0SL90-F1
#
_entry.id   AF-A0A9D0SL90-F1
#
_cell.length_a   1.000
_cell.length_b   1.000
_cell.length_c   1.000
_cell.angle_alpha   90.00
_cell.angle_beta   90.00
_cell.angle_gamma   90.00
#
_symmetry.space_group_name_H-M   'P 1'
#
loop_
_entity.id
_entity.type
_entity.pdbx_description
1 polymer ?
#
loop_
_entity_poly.entity_id
_entity_poly.type
_entity_poly.pdbx_seq_one_letter_code
_entity_poly.pdbx_strand_id
1 'polypeptide(L)'
;MIREELRSMKDFAVYPGIPKAKLDQNETPFPLPEKILNLMRERISSIPFHRYLRPERIMELKRGLSEYTGTVPEMIAAGAGADAMIQTLIALFAIGQGAVFYFHPTYPLYGLFAKVLG
;
A
#
# COMPACT_ATOMS: atom_id res chain seq x y z
N MET A 1 -15.77 -11.13 20.04
CA MET A 1 -16.94 -11.42 19.18
C MET A 1 -16.59 -10.93 17.78
N ILE A 2 -16.80 -11.74 16.73
CA ILE A 2 -16.52 -11.39 15.33
C ILE A 2 -17.85 -11.08 14.62
N ARG A 3 -17.86 -10.08 13.73
CA ARG A 3 -19.01 -9.72 12.86
C ARG A 3 -19.42 -10.91 11.99
N GLU A 4 -20.72 -11.19 11.90
CA GLU A 4 -21.24 -12.42 11.27
C GLU A 4 -20.86 -12.52 9.78
N GLU A 5 -20.92 -11.39 9.08
CA GLU A 5 -20.55 -11.25 7.67
C GLU A 5 -19.09 -11.66 7.39
N LEU A 6 -18.19 -11.54 8.38
CA LEU A 6 -16.77 -11.87 8.23
C LEU A 6 -16.48 -13.37 8.42
N ARG A 7 -17.40 -14.15 8.98
CA ARG A 7 -17.17 -15.59 9.26
C ARG A 7 -16.96 -16.44 8.00
N SER A 8 -17.52 -16.01 6.88
CA SER A 8 -17.41 -16.71 5.58
C SER A 8 -16.17 -16.31 4.79
N MET A 9 -15.35 -15.39 5.30
CA MET A 9 -14.15 -14.94 4.60
C MET A 9 -13.10 -16.05 4.57
N LYS A 10 -12.46 -16.20 3.40
CA LYS A 10 -11.34 -17.10 3.20
C LYS A 10 -10.05 -16.27 3.16
N ASP A 11 -8.97 -16.89 3.60
CA ASP A 11 -7.65 -16.29 3.51
C ASP A 11 -7.23 -16.08 2.05
N PHE A 12 -6.46 -15.02 1.83
CA PHE A 12 -5.78 -14.83 0.55
C PHE A 12 -4.59 -15.79 0.49
N ALA A 13 -4.69 -16.82 -0.33
CA ALA A 13 -3.66 -17.86 -0.39
C ALA A 13 -2.37 -17.33 -1.02
N VAL A 14 -1.27 -17.44 -0.28
CA VAL A 14 0.10 -17.21 -0.77
C VAL A 14 0.89 -18.48 -0.56
N TYR A 15 1.72 -18.86 -1.54
CA TYR A 15 2.60 -20.02 -1.40
C TYR A 15 3.60 -19.78 -0.24
N PRO A 16 3.63 -20.63 0.80
CA PRO A 16 4.41 -20.36 2.01
C PRO A 16 5.90 -20.76 1.91
N GLY A 17 6.31 -21.40 0.82
CA GLY A 17 7.68 -21.90 0.63
C GLY A 17 8.58 -20.95 -0.17
N ILE A 18 9.83 -21.38 -0.38
CA ILE A 18 10.75 -20.74 -1.31
C ILE A 18 10.59 -21.43 -2.67
N PRO A 19 9.89 -20.84 -3.64
CA PRO A 19 9.72 -21.46 -4.93
C PRO A 19 11.03 -21.41 -5.73
N LYS A 20 11.24 -22.41 -6.59
CA LYS A 20 12.35 -22.38 -7.56
C LYS A 20 12.18 -21.27 -8.60
N ALA A 21 10.94 -20.91 -8.92
CA ALA A 21 10.59 -19.79 -9.78
C ALA A 21 9.29 -19.14 -9.25
N LYS A 22 9.32 -17.83 -8.99
CA LYS A 22 8.20 -17.03 -8.47
C LYS A 22 7.68 -16.12 -9.60
N LEU A 23 6.44 -16.32 -10.04
CA LEU A 23 5.87 -15.65 -11.22
C LEU A 23 4.37 -15.30 -11.07
N ASP A 24 3.84 -15.30 -9.84
CA ASP A 24 2.40 -15.24 -9.52
C ASP A 24 1.91 -13.89 -8.96
N GLN A 25 2.81 -12.93 -8.65
CA GLN A 25 2.44 -11.66 -7.99
C GLN A 25 2.95 -10.39 -8.69
N ASN A 26 3.32 -10.46 -9.98
CA ASN A 26 3.79 -9.32 -10.78
C ASN A 26 5.01 -8.57 -10.17
N GLU A 27 5.85 -9.29 -9.44
CA GLU A 27 7.07 -8.74 -8.83
C GLU A 27 8.13 -8.46 -9.90
N THR A 28 8.98 -7.46 -9.67
CA THR A 28 10.13 -7.23 -10.54
C THR A 28 11.14 -8.38 -10.41
N PRO A 29 11.65 -8.95 -11.53
CA PRO A 29 12.71 -9.96 -11.47
C PRO A 29 14.09 -9.33 -11.18
N PHE A 30 14.21 -8.01 -11.27
CA PHE A 30 15.47 -7.29 -11.13
C PHE A 30 15.69 -6.82 -9.68
N PRO A 31 16.90 -7.00 -9.13
CA PRO A 31 17.25 -6.43 -7.84
C PRO A 31 17.34 -4.91 -7.92
N LEU A 32 17.29 -4.24 -6.77
CA LEU A 32 17.56 -2.81 -6.69
C LEU A 32 19.02 -2.52 -7.11
N PRO A 33 19.28 -1.42 -7.86
CA PRO A 33 20.63 -1.01 -8.20
C PRO A 33 21.50 -0.79 -6.95
N GLU A 34 22.79 -1.13 -7.02
CA GLU A 34 23.72 -1.05 -5.88
C GLU A 34 23.79 0.36 -5.28
N LYS A 35 23.74 1.39 -6.13
CA LYS A 35 23.69 2.79 -5.71
C LYS A 35 22.52 3.08 -4.76
N ILE A 36 21.34 2.49 -5.02
CA ILE A 36 20.15 2.66 -4.18
C ILE A 36 20.31 1.89 -2.88
N LEU A 37 20.83 0.66 -2.93
CA LEU A 37 21.10 -0.15 -1.73
C LEU A 37 22.07 0.56 -0.78
N ASN A 38 23.14 1.16 -1.31
CA ASN A 38 24.10 1.93 -0.51
C ASN A 38 23.47 3.16 0.13
N LEU A 39 22.67 3.92 -0.62
CA LEU A 39 21.93 5.06 -0.09
C LEU A 39 20.95 4.65 1.03
N MET A 40 20.26 3.52 0.87
CA MET A 40 19.37 2.98 1.90
C MET A 40 20.14 2.63 3.19
N ARG A 41 21.28 1.95 3.09
CA ARG A 41 22.12 1.58 4.25
C ARG A 41 22.60 2.81 5.03
N GLU A 42 23.08 3.81 4.31
CA GLU A 42 23.52 5.08 4.90
C GLU A 42 22.34 5.77 5.62
N ARG A 43 21.19 5.88 4.94
CA ARG A 43 20.01 6.56 5.47
C ARG A 43 19.42 5.85 6.67
N ILE A 44 19.34 4.52 6.66
CA ILE A 44 18.81 3.71 7.77
C ILE A 44 19.60 3.98 9.05
N SER A 45 20.93 4.02 8.93
CA SER A 45 21.83 4.25 10.07
C SER A 45 21.65 5.64 10.70
N SER A 46 21.12 6.61 9.94
CA SER A 46 20.88 7.97 10.43
C SER A 46 19.46 8.20 10.97
N ILE A 47 18.57 7.20 10.95
CA ILE A 47 17.17 7.38 11.38
C ILE A 47 17.09 7.29 12.92
N PRO A 48 16.53 8.30 13.61
CA PRO A 48 16.24 8.21 15.03
C PRO A 48 14.97 7.37 15.25
N PHE A 49 15.09 6.03 15.23
CA PHE A 49 13.95 5.10 15.31
C PHE A 49 13.09 5.24 16.57
N HIS A 50 13.61 5.88 17.62
CA HIS A 50 12.89 6.18 18.86
C HIS A 50 12.07 7.48 18.78
N ARG A 51 11.97 8.11 17.60
CA ARG A 51 11.22 9.35 17.35
C ARG A 51 10.24 9.17 16.20
N TYR A 52 9.09 9.81 16.32
CA TYR A 52 8.11 9.88 15.23
C TYR A 52 8.69 10.60 14.00
N LEU A 53 8.16 10.23 12.83
CA LEU A 53 8.46 10.92 11.58
C LEU A 53 8.00 12.37 11.65
N ARG A 54 8.85 13.27 11.17
CA ARG A 54 8.52 14.69 11.09
C ARG A 54 7.78 15.00 9.78
N PRO A 55 6.82 15.95 9.77
CA PRO A 55 6.05 16.29 8.57
C PRO A 55 6.90 16.66 7.35
N GLU A 56 8.06 17.28 7.56
CA GLU A 56 8.96 17.71 6.47
C GLU A 56 9.44 16.51 5.64
N ARG A 57 9.61 15.33 6.25
CA ARG A 57 10.03 14.11 5.54
C ARG A 57 8.95 13.61 4.59
N ILE A 58 7.68 13.80 4.94
CA ILE A 58 6.56 13.50 4.06
C ILE A 58 6.51 14.50 2.90
N MET A 59 6.81 15.77 3.18
CA MET A 59 6.89 16.80 2.13
C MET A 59 8.03 16.55 1.15
N GLU A 60 9.21 16.12 1.62
CA GLU A 60 10.33 15.69 0.76
C GLU A 60 9.91 14.58 -0.20
N LEU A 61 9.21 13.55 0.29
CA LEU A 61 8.68 12.47 -0.53
C LEU A 61 7.70 13.00 -1.58
N LYS A 62 6.75 13.85 -1.17
CA LYS A 62 5.75 14.44 -2.06
C LYS A 62 6.39 15.30 -3.16
N ARG A 63 7.47 16.02 -2.87
CA ARG A 63 8.23 16.78 -3.88
C ARG A 63 8.89 15.87 -4.91
N GLY A 64 9.57 14.81 -4.48
CA GLY A 64 10.14 13.84 -5.42
C GLY A 64 9.09 13.17 -6.31
N LEU A 65 7.93 12.83 -5.74
CA LEU A 65 6.79 12.31 -6.52
C LEU A 65 6.18 13.35 -7.46
N SER A 66 6.16 14.62 -7.05
CA SER A 66 5.69 15.74 -7.88
C SER A 66 6.57 15.92 -9.11
N GLU A 67 7.90 15.89 -8.95
CA GLU A 67 8.86 15.96 -10.05
C GLU A 67 8.71 14.76 -11.01
N TYR A 68 8.48 13.56 -10.47
CA TYR A 68 8.31 12.35 -11.28
C TYR A 68 6.99 12.33 -12.07
N THR A 69 5.89 12.77 -11.44
CA THR A 69 4.54 12.65 -12.04
C THR A 69 4.05 13.92 -12.74
N GLY A 70 4.71 15.06 -12.53
CA GLY A 70 4.25 16.39 -12.97
C GLY A 70 3.03 16.91 -12.20
N THR A 71 2.62 16.25 -11.12
CA THR A 71 1.45 16.64 -10.30
C THR A 71 1.88 17.53 -9.15
N VAL A 72 1.12 18.59 -8.83
CA VAL A 72 1.45 19.48 -7.70
C VAL A 72 1.41 18.73 -6.36
N PRO A 73 2.30 19.03 -5.39
CA PRO A 73 2.38 18.27 -4.14
C PRO A 73 1.05 18.21 -3.37
N GLU A 74 0.23 19.24 -3.42
CA GLU A 74 -1.07 19.32 -2.74
C GLU A 74 -2.05 18.24 -3.21
N MET A 75 -1.89 17.77 -4.45
CA MET A 75 -2.70 16.70 -5.05
C MET A 75 -2.11 15.29 -4.85
N ILE A 76 -1.03 15.16 -4.09
CA ILE A 76 -0.37 13.87 -3.81
C ILE A 76 -0.64 13.46 -2.36
N ALA A 77 -1.21 12.28 -2.18
CA ALA A 77 -1.26 11.59 -0.89
C ALA A 77 -0.27 10.41 -0.89
N ALA A 78 0.43 10.21 0.22
CA ALA A 78 1.39 9.13 0.40
C ALA A 78 0.96 8.24 1.57
N GLY A 79 0.99 6.92 1.36
CA GLY A 79 0.66 5.92 2.36
C GLY A 79 1.54 4.68 2.23
N ALA A 80 1.37 3.75 3.16
CA ALA A 80 2.14 2.51 3.23
C ALA A 80 1.61 1.47 2.22
N GLY A 81 1.79 1.76 0.93
CA GLY A 81 1.31 0.91 -0.17
C GLY A 81 -0.12 1.24 -0.61
N ALA A 82 -0.50 0.67 -1.77
CA ALA A 82 -1.79 0.95 -2.40
C ALA A 82 -2.98 0.46 -1.56
N ASP A 83 -2.85 -0.66 -0.86
CA ASP A 83 -3.92 -1.22 -0.02
C ASP A 83 -4.36 -0.27 1.09
N ALA A 84 -3.40 0.34 1.80
CA ALA A 84 -3.70 1.33 2.83
C ALA A 84 -4.43 2.55 2.24
N MET A 85 -4.06 2.97 1.03
CA MET A 85 -4.73 4.09 0.34
C MET A 85 -6.15 3.72 -0.10
N ILE A 86 -6.36 2.51 -0.64
CA ILE A 86 -7.69 2.01 -1.01
C ILE A 86 -8.60 1.92 0.20
N GLN A 87 -8.12 1.34 1.31
CA GLN A 87 -8.88 1.29 2.57
C GLN A 87 -9.25 2.68 3.07
N THR A 88 -8.32 3.63 2.99
CA THR A 88 -8.57 5.04 3.36
C THR A 88 -9.69 5.64 2.51
N LEU A 89 -9.67 5.42 1.19
CA LEU A 89 -10.73 5.92 0.30
C LEU A 89 -12.09 5.30 0.62
N ILE A 90 -12.16 3.98 0.83
CA ILE A 90 -13.40 3.30 1.22
C ILE A 90 -13.91 3.85 2.55
N ALA A 91 -13.01 4.03 3.52
CA ALA A 91 -13.37 4.55 4.84
C ALA A 91 -13.93 5.98 4.81
N LEU A 92 -13.35 6.84 3.97
CA LEU A 92 -13.80 8.23 3.85
C LEU A 92 -15.14 8.38 3.11
N PHE A 93 -15.37 7.57 2.08
CA PHE A 93 -16.43 7.83 1.11
C PHE A 93 -17.55 6.79 1.06
N ALA A 94 -17.35 5.58 1.56
CA ALA A 94 -18.33 4.50 1.42
C ALA A 94 -18.98 4.07 2.75
N ILE A 95 -18.21 4.01 3.84
CA ILE A 95 -18.73 3.53 5.14
C ILE A 95 -19.93 4.36 5.58
N GLY A 96 -21.08 3.71 5.73
CA GLY A 96 -22.35 4.32 6.15
C GLY A 96 -22.95 5.32 5.17
N GLN A 97 -22.36 5.49 3.98
CA GLN A 97 -22.71 6.53 3.01
C GLN A 97 -23.04 5.98 1.62
N GLY A 98 -22.60 4.75 1.30
CA GLY A 98 -22.83 4.17 -0.01
C GLY A 98 -22.29 2.76 -0.16
N ALA A 99 -21.84 2.44 -1.36
CA ALA A 99 -21.29 1.14 -1.72
C ALA A 99 -20.03 1.30 -2.59
N VAL A 100 -19.17 0.28 -2.57
CA VAL A 100 -18.01 0.19 -3.45
C VAL A 100 -18.38 -0.62 -4.69
N PHE A 101 -18.32 -0.01 -5.87
CA PHE A 101 -18.57 -0.66 -7.15
C PHE A 101 -17.25 -0.92 -7.90
N TYR A 102 -17.12 -2.11 -8.49
CA TYR A 102 -15.98 -2.49 -9.32
C TYR A 102 -16.38 -3.56 -10.34
N PHE A 103 -15.69 -3.61 -11.49
CA PHE A 103 -15.91 -4.62 -12.52
C PHE A 103 -15.16 -5.90 -12.21
N HIS A 104 -15.70 -7.04 -12.61
CA HIS A 104 -15.05 -8.35 -12.46
C HIS A 104 -14.70 -8.95 -13.84
N PRO A 105 -13.49 -9.52 -14.03
CA PRO A 105 -12.41 -9.73 -13.05
C PRO A 105 -11.53 -8.49 -12.83
N THR A 106 -11.11 -8.25 -11.58
CA THR A 106 -10.21 -7.15 -11.19
C THR A 106 -9.44 -7.50 -9.90
N TYR A 107 -8.78 -6.51 -9.29
CA TYR A 107 -8.11 -6.65 -7.99
C TYR A 107 -9.09 -7.09 -6.88
N PRO A 108 -8.93 -8.31 -6.33
CA PRO A 108 -9.91 -8.90 -5.42
C PRO A 108 -10.02 -8.17 -4.07
N LEU A 109 -8.99 -7.40 -3.67
CA LEU A 109 -9.00 -6.73 -2.38
C LEU A 109 -9.99 -5.55 -2.31
N TYR A 110 -10.50 -5.04 -3.44
CA TYR A 110 -11.58 -4.04 -3.41
C TYR A 110 -12.82 -4.57 -2.68
N GLY A 111 -13.29 -5.75 -3.07
CA GLY A 111 -14.43 -6.40 -2.43
C GLY A 111 -14.13 -6.83 -1.00
N LEU A 112 -12.91 -7.31 -0.75
CA LEU A 112 -12.46 -7.68 0.60
C LEU A 112 -12.50 -6.47 1.55
N PHE A 113 -11.88 -5.36 1.17
CA PHE A 113 -11.79 -4.16 2.00
C PHE A 113 -13.16 -3.53 2.21
N ALA A 114 -14.02 -3.49 1.19
CA ALA A 114 -15.40 -3.05 1.35
C ALA A 114 -16.14 -3.90 2.39
N LYS A 115 -16.05 -5.23 2.30
CA LYS A 115 -16.71 -6.13 3.26
C LYS A 115 -16.19 -5.98 4.69
N VAL A 116 -14.87 -5.82 4.84
CA VAL A 116 -14.22 -5.64 6.15
C VAL A 116 -14.58 -4.30 6.78
N LEU A 117 -14.65 -3.22 5.99
CA LEU A 117 -14.94 -1.88 6.50
C LEU A 117 -16.44 -1.64 6.76
N GLY A 118 -17.32 -2.40 6.12
CA GLY A 118 -18.79 -2.26 6.25
C GLY A 118 -19.32 -1.18 5.31
#